data_AF-A0A9X7J1M4-F1
#
_entry.id   AF-A0A9X7J1M4-F1
#
_cell.length_a   1.000
_cell.length_b   1.000
_cell.length_c   1.000
_cell.angle_alpha   90.00
_cell.angle_beta   90.00
_cell.angle_gamma   90.00
#
_symmetry.space_group_name_H-M   'P 1'
#
loop_
_entity.id
_entity.type
_entity.pdbx_description
1 polymer ?
#
loop_
_entity_poly.entity_id
_entity_poly.type
_entity_poly.pdbx_seq_one_letter_code
_entity_poly.pdbx_strand_id
1 'polypeptide(L)'
;MTGKLAKVLKAIDSLSENTGKLFSFLILIMVGLETIEVIRRYILHSPTTWAWEVVVLLYGAHFITGGAWVLKEGGHVRTDILFSRFSPKMKAIVDLLLFAIIFFTFVGVMIWKYSIHAIYSWSIKETTYTMWAPPFYPLKTVVAISFIFLGLQGLAKWIRDLIFVIKGEEI
;
A
#
# COMPACT_ATOMS: atom_id res chain seq x y z
N MET A 1 24.25 17.13 7.03
CA MET A 1 23.57 16.91 5.73
C MET A 1 22.24 17.64 5.76
N THR A 2 21.89 18.35 4.70
CA THR A 2 20.94 19.48 4.66
C THR A 2 19.63 19.21 5.42
N GLY A 3 19.38 19.93 6.52
CA GLY A 3 18.17 19.74 7.36
C GLY A 3 16.84 19.82 6.59
N LYS A 4 16.84 20.41 5.38
CA LYS A 4 15.72 20.36 4.44
C LYS A 4 15.41 18.95 3.94
N LEU A 5 16.40 18.17 3.52
CA LEU A 5 16.20 16.80 3.02
C LEU A 5 15.65 15.88 4.12
N ALA A 6 16.24 15.93 5.31
CA ALA A 6 15.77 15.16 6.45
C ALA A 6 14.31 15.50 6.84
N LYS A 7 13.91 16.78 6.73
CA LYS A 7 12.51 17.20 6.93
C LYS A 7 11.58 16.61 5.88
N VAL A 8 11.99 16.59 4.61
CA VAL A 8 11.20 15.97 3.53
C VAL A 8 11.02 14.47 3.75
N LEU A 9 12.09 13.75 4.08
CA LEU A 9 12.03 12.31 4.34
C LEU A 9 11.09 12.00 5.52
N LYS A 10 11.17 12.76 6.62
CA LYS A 10 10.27 12.62 7.78
C LYS A 10 8.82 12.95 7.43
N ALA A 11 8.58 13.90 6.54
CA ALA A 11 7.23 14.22 6.08
C ALA A 11 6.63 13.05 5.27
N ILE A 12 7.44 12.42 4.41
CA ILE A 12 7.04 11.21 3.67
C ILE A 12 6.72 10.07 4.64
N ASP A 13 7.59 9.81 5.62
CA ASP A 13 7.34 8.74 6.60
C ASP A 13 6.03 8.98 7.39
N SER A 14 5.82 10.24 7.83
CA SER A 14 4.61 10.64 8.56
C SER A 14 3.37 10.46 7.70
N LEU A 15 3.43 10.80 6.41
CA LEU A 15 2.32 10.61 5.48
C LEU A 15 1.99 9.12 5.31
N SER A 16 3.01 8.28 5.10
CA SER A 16 2.86 6.82 4.97
C SER A 16 2.25 6.21 6.22
N GLU A 17 2.78 6.56 7.40
CA GLU A 17 2.32 6.04 8.68
C GLU A 17 0.90 6.49 9.03
N ASN A 18 0.59 7.79 8.88
CA ASN A 18 -0.74 8.30 9.19
C ASN A 18 -1.81 7.73 8.26
N THR A 19 -1.50 7.58 6.97
CA THR A 19 -2.42 6.94 6.01
C THR A 19 -2.66 5.49 6.39
N GLY A 20 -1.60 4.72 6.65
CA GLY A 20 -1.73 3.33 7.06
C GLY A 20 -2.51 3.16 8.37
N LYS A 21 -2.25 4.01 9.37
CA LYS A 21 -3.00 4.02 10.64
C LYS A 21 -4.48 4.34 10.45
N LEU A 22 -4.81 5.34 9.63
CA LEU A 22 -6.19 5.71 9.35
C LEU A 22 -6.97 4.53 8.74
N PHE A 23 -6.39 3.88 7.72
CA PHE A 23 -7.03 2.76 7.04
C PHE A 23 -6.95 1.44 7.83
N SER A 24 -6.11 1.35 8.86
CA SER A 24 -6.06 0.18 9.74
C SER A 24 -7.39 -0.06 10.47
N PHE A 25 -8.12 1.01 10.83
CA PHE A 25 -9.40 0.92 11.51
C PHE A 25 -10.52 0.29 10.66
N LEU A 26 -10.35 0.21 9.33
CA LEU A 26 -11.30 -0.50 8.47
C LEU A 26 -11.47 -1.96 8.87
N ILE A 27 -10.46 -2.57 9.50
CA ILE A 27 -10.55 -3.95 10.00
C ILE A 27 -11.67 -4.12 11.03
N LEU A 28 -11.89 -3.12 11.89
CA LEU A 28 -12.95 -3.17 12.90
C LEU A 28 -14.34 -3.15 12.26
N ILE A 29 -14.49 -2.35 11.21
CA ILE A 29 -15.74 -2.29 10.43
C ILE A 29 -15.99 -3.62 9.74
N MET A 30 -14.96 -4.20 9.11
CA MET A 30 -15.07 -5.49 8.43
C MET A 30 -15.43 -6.62 9.40
N VAL A 31 -14.77 -6.69 10.57
CA VAL A 31 -15.09 -7.68 11.61
C VAL A 31 -16.55 -7.55 12.06
N GLY A 32 -17.04 -6.31 12.27
CA GLY A 32 -18.44 -6.07 12.62
C GLY A 32 -19.42 -6.55 11.54
N LEU A 33 -19.14 -6.22 10.27
CA LEU A 33 -19.97 -6.64 9.13
C LEU A 33 -20.02 -8.17 8.97
N GLU A 34 -18.87 -8.84 9.02
CA GLU A 34 -18.79 -10.30 8.93
C GLU A 34 -19.48 -10.99 10.10
N THR A 35 -19.34 -10.45 11.33
CA THR A 35 -20.03 -11.00 12.51
C THR A 35 -21.55 -10.93 12.35
N ILE A 36 -22.06 -9.79 11.86
CA ILE A 36 -23.50 -9.62 11.57
C ILE A 36 -23.93 -10.59 10.47
N GLU A 37 -23.15 -10.75 9.41
CA GLU A 37 -23.46 -11.65 8.29
C GLU A 37 -23.50 -13.13 8.74
N VAL A 38 -22.57 -13.56 9.60
CA VAL A 38 -22.58 -14.91 10.20
C VAL A 38 -23.86 -15.13 11.02
N ILE A 39 -24.23 -14.19 11.88
CA ILE A 39 -25.48 -14.27 12.67
C ILE A 39 -26.70 -14.36 11.74
N ARG A 40 -26.77 -13.46 10.75
CA ARG A 40 -27.89 -13.41 9.80
C ARG A 40 -28.03 -14.68 8.99
N ARG A 41 -26.92 -15.25 8.54
CA ARG A 41 -26.90 -16.45 7.69
C ARG A 41 -27.27 -17.70 8.46
N TYR A 42 -26.68 -17.90 9.63
CA TYR A 42 -26.79 -19.18 10.35
C TYR A 42 -27.88 -19.19 11.42
N ILE A 43 -28.20 -18.04 12.03
CA ILE A 43 -29.23 -17.95 13.08
C ILE A 43 -30.56 -17.48 12.50
N LEU A 44 -30.53 -16.41 11.68
CA LEU A 44 -31.75 -15.79 11.15
C LEU A 44 -32.18 -16.35 9.78
N HIS A 45 -31.36 -17.22 9.17
CA HIS A 45 -31.58 -17.77 7.83
C HIS A 45 -31.91 -16.69 6.77
N SER A 46 -31.35 -15.48 6.91
CA SER A 46 -31.61 -14.31 6.06
C SER A 46 -30.29 -13.62 5.68
N PRO A 47 -29.46 -14.24 4.81
CA PRO A 47 -28.18 -13.69 4.38
C PRO A 47 -28.36 -12.37 3.62
N THR A 48 -27.34 -11.51 3.65
CA THR A 48 -27.35 -10.28 2.85
C THR A 48 -26.82 -10.52 1.43
N THR A 49 -27.25 -9.68 0.50
CA THR A 49 -26.71 -9.65 -0.88
C THR A 49 -25.52 -8.72 -1.03
N TRP A 50 -25.20 -7.88 -0.04
CA TRP A 50 -24.27 -6.76 -0.16
C TRP A 50 -23.06 -6.82 0.79
N ALA A 51 -23.16 -7.48 1.95
CA ALA A 51 -22.12 -7.35 2.99
C ALA A 51 -20.75 -7.85 2.53
N TRP A 52 -20.73 -8.98 1.81
CA TRP A 52 -19.50 -9.56 1.28
C TRP A 52 -18.74 -8.57 0.39
N GLU A 53 -19.44 -7.86 -0.49
CA GLU A 53 -18.79 -6.90 -1.38
C GLU A 53 -18.26 -5.67 -0.66
N VAL A 54 -19.03 -5.15 0.31
CA VAL A 54 -18.54 -4.05 1.16
C VAL A 54 -17.23 -4.47 1.82
N VAL A 55 -17.18 -5.68 2.39
CA VAL A 55 -15.97 -6.20 3.02
C VAL A 55 -14.82 -6.33 2.01
N VAL A 56 -15.06 -6.83 0.80
CA VAL A 56 -14.03 -6.93 -0.25
C VAL A 56 -13.49 -5.54 -0.65
N LEU A 57 -14.37 -4.55 -0.80
CA LEU A 57 -13.96 -3.17 -1.14
C LEU A 57 -13.17 -2.53 0.00
N LEU A 58 -13.62 -2.69 1.25
CA LEU A 58 -12.93 -2.22 2.43
C LEU A 58 -11.58 -2.92 2.62
N TYR A 59 -11.51 -4.23 2.37
CA TYR A 59 -10.28 -5.01 2.44
C TYR A 59 -9.27 -4.54 1.40
N GLY A 60 -9.72 -4.32 0.15
CA GLY A 60 -8.87 -3.77 -0.90
C GLY A 60 -8.26 -2.42 -0.50
N ALA A 61 -9.07 -1.52 0.06
CA ALA A 61 -8.61 -0.23 0.54
C ALA A 61 -7.66 -0.36 1.74
N HIS A 62 -8.00 -1.20 2.72
CA HIS A 62 -7.20 -1.47 3.91
C HIS A 62 -5.81 -2.02 3.55
N PHE A 63 -5.76 -3.03 2.69
CA PHE A 63 -4.52 -3.71 2.32
C PHE A 63 -3.58 -2.79 1.54
N ILE A 64 -4.08 -2.15 0.46
CA ILE A 64 -3.20 -1.43 -0.46
C ILE A 64 -2.63 -0.15 0.16
N THR A 65 -3.41 0.55 1.00
CA THR A 65 -2.95 1.76 1.70
C THR A 65 -1.89 1.47 2.75
N GLY A 66 -1.91 0.27 3.34
CA GLY A 66 -0.88 -0.20 4.28
C GLY A 66 0.49 -0.40 3.64
N GLY A 67 0.58 -0.60 2.32
CA GLY A 67 1.84 -0.93 1.63
C GLY A 67 2.97 0.08 1.87
N ALA A 68 2.69 1.39 1.83
CA ALA A 68 3.69 2.41 2.11
C ALA A 68 4.17 2.37 3.57
N TRP A 69 3.25 2.16 4.52
CA TRP A 69 3.61 2.04 5.93
C TRP A 69 4.45 0.79 6.22
N VAL A 70 4.07 -0.35 5.66
CA VAL A 70 4.85 -1.60 5.78
C VAL A 70 6.23 -1.45 5.16
N LEU A 71 6.37 -0.70 4.05
CA LEU A 71 7.68 -0.41 3.45
C LEU A 71 8.55 0.46 4.36
N LYS A 72 7.96 1.46 5.02
CA LYS A 72 8.64 2.32 6.00
C LYS A 72 9.19 1.50 7.18
N GLU A 73 8.41 0.57 7.71
CA GLU A 73 8.81 -0.29 8.85
C GLU A 73 9.71 -1.46 8.43
N GLY A 74 9.98 -1.65 7.13
CA GLY A 74 10.74 -2.80 6.63
C GLY A 74 10.00 -4.14 6.81
N GLY A 75 8.67 -4.12 6.94
CA GLY A 75 7.84 -5.29 7.25
C GLY A 75 7.46 -6.16 6.04
N HIS A 76 7.92 -5.82 4.83
CA HIS A 76 7.72 -6.68 3.67
C HIS A 76 8.57 -7.94 3.84
N VAL A 77 7.96 -9.11 3.68
CA VAL A 77 8.67 -10.39 3.78
C VAL A 77 9.82 -10.42 2.77
N ARG A 78 11.03 -10.59 3.30
CA ARG A 78 12.28 -10.64 2.54
C ARG A 78 12.90 -12.02 2.69
N THR A 79 13.38 -12.60 1.59
CA THR A 79 14.12 -13.86 1.63
C THR A 79 15.57 -13.59 1.99
N ASP A 80 15.96 -13.88 3.23
CA ASP A 80 17.28 -13.50 3.77
C ASP A 80 18.40 -14.54 3.56
N ILE A 81 18.16 -15.60 2.77
CA ILE A 81 19.14 -16.70 2.61
C ILE A 81 20.48 -16.18 2.05
N LEU A 82 20.43 -15.32 1.04
CA LEU A 82 21.63 -14.71 0.44
C LEU A 82 22.05 -13.42 1.18
N PHE A 83 21.08 -12.63 1.61
CA PHE A 83 21.35 -11.35 2.29
C PHE A 83 22.03 -11.53 3.65
N SER A 84 21.80 -12.63 4.37
CA SER A 84 22.46 -12.92 5.64
C SER A 84 23.99 -12.93 5.54
N ARG A 85 24.56 -13.23 4.37
CA ARG A 85 26.01 -13.31 4.11
C ARG A 85 26.63 -11.99 3.63
N PHE A 86 25.82 -10.99 3.31
CA PHE A 86 26.30 -9.73 2.75
C PHE A 86 26.68 -8.73 3.84
N SER A 87 27.76 -7.98 3.62
CA SER A 87 28.09 -6.83 4.45
C SER A 87 27.00 -5.75 4.36
N PRO A 88 26.83 -4.87 5.37
CA PRO A 88 25.82 -3.80 5.34
C PRO A 88 25.88 -2.96 4.07
N LYS A 89 27.09 -2.63 3.60
CA LYS A 89 27.31 -1.87 2.37
C LYS A 89 26.86 -2.64 1.12
N MET A 90 27.14 -3.95 1.04
CA MET A 90 26.68 -4.78 -0.08
C MET A 90 25.16 -4.90 -0.09
N LYS A 91 24.51 -5.04 1.09
CA LYS A 91 23.04 -5.04 1.20
C LYS A 91 22.45 -3.75 0.65
N ALA A 92 22.99 -2.59 1.03
CA ALA A 92 22.52 -1.30 0.55
C ALA A 92 22.72 -1.11 -0.96
N ILE A 93 23.87 -1.56 -1.52
CA ILE A 93 24.11 -1.51 -2.98
C ILE A 93 23.10 -2.38 -3.73
N VAL A 94 22.84 -3.60 -3.24
CA VAL A 94 21.85 -4.48 -3.86
C VAL A 94 20.45 -3.89 -3.75
N ASP A 95 20.07 -3.35 -2.58
CA ASP A 95 18.79 -2.65 -2.40
C ASP A 95 18.65 -1.48 -3.39
N LEU A 96 19.69 -0.65 -3.56
CA LEU A 96 19.67 0.46 -4.52
C LEU A 96 19.41 0.00 -5.95
N LEU A 97 20.07 -1.08 -6.39
CA LEU A 97 19.90 -1.64 -7.74
C LEU A 97 18.51 -2.25 -7.93
N LEU A 98 18.05 -3.04 -6.96
CA LEU A 98 16.72 -3.67 -7.03
C LEU A 98 15.61 -2.62 -6.97
N PHE A 99 15.77 -1.56 -6.17
CA PHE A 99 14.82 -0.47 -6.14
C PHE A 99 14.81 0.29 -7.47
N ALA A 100 15.97 0.59 -8.02
CA ALA A 100 16.11 1.29 -9.30
C ALA A 100 15.44 0.54 -10.46
N ILE A 101 15.68 -0.78 -10.56
CA ILE A 101 15.29 -1.56 -11.74
C ILE A 101 13.92 -2.20 -11.56
N ILE A 102 13.64 -2.79 -10.40
CA ILE A 102 12.43 -3.60 -10.18
C ILE A 102 11.35 -2.76 -9.51
N PHE A 103 11.66 -2.14 -8.37
CA PHE A 103 10.65 -1.44 -7.57
C PHE A 103 10.08 -0.23 -8.32
N PHE A 104 10.92 0.67 -8.84
CA PHE A 104 10.41 1.86 -9.53
C PHE A 104 9.78 1.55 -10.87
N THR A 105 10.23 0.51 -11.59
CA THR A 105 9.52 0.02 -12.78
C THR A 105 8.13 -0.49 -12.41
N PHE A 106 8.03 -1.34 -11.38
CA PHE A 106 6.75 -1.85 -10.89
C PHE A 106 5.82 -0.73 -10.45
N VAL A 107 6.26 0.13 -9.53
CA VAL A 107 5.45 1.23 -9.00
C VAL A 107 5.09 2.22 -10.10
N GLY A 108 6.01 2.55 -11.01
CA GLY A 108 5.74 3.43 -12.14
C GLY A 108 4.66 2.89 -13.07
N VAL A 109 4.73 1.60 -13.43
CA VAL A 109 3.69 0.93 -14.24
C VAL A 109 2.36 0.91 -13.50
N MET A 110 2.36 0.61 -12.19
CA MET A 110 1.14 0.58 -11.40
C MET A 110 0.49 1.96 -11.30
N ILE A 111 1.25 3.03 -11.02
CA ILE A 111 0.73 4.40 -11.01
C ILE A 111 0.12 4.73 -12.38
N TRP A 112 0.82 4.44 -13.48
CA TRP A 112 0.34 4.75 -14.83
C TRP A 112 -0.97 4.03 -15.14
N LYS A 113 -1.00 2.70 -15.00
CA LYS A 113 -2.17 1.89 -15.35
C LYS A 113 -3.34 2.18 -14.42
N TYR A 114 -3.14 2.21 -13.09
CA TYR A 114 -4.24 2.45 -12.16
C TYR A 114 -4.78 3.87 -12.24
N SER A 115 -3.98 4.87 -12.60
CA SER A 115 -4.50 6.22 -12.85
C SER A 115 -5.45 6.25 -14.05
N ILE A 116 -5.08 5.62 -15.17
CA ILE A 116 -5.95 5.49 -16.34
C ILE A 116 -7.21 4.71 -15.99
N HIS A 117 -7.07 3.57 -15.31
CA HIS A 117 -8.21 2.75 -14.91
C HIS A 117 -9.15 3.47 -13.95
N ALA A 118 -8.63 4.25 -13.00
CA ALA A 118 -9.45 5.05 -12.09
C ALA A 118 -10.26 6.10 -12.88
N ILE A 119 -9.61 6.90 -13.73
CA ILE A 119 -10.29 7.92 -14.54
C ILE A 119 -11.38 7.29 -15.42
N TYR A 120 -11.05 6.20 -16.10
CA TYR A 120 -12.01 5.48 -16.94
C TYR A 120 -13.19 4.96 -16.12
N SER A 121 -12.93 4.36 -14.96
CA SER A 121 -13.95 3.84 -14.05
C SER A 121 -14.95 4.90 -13.59
N TRP A 122 -14.46 6.10 -13.27
CA TRP A 122 -15.31 7.26 -12.98
C TRP A 122 -16.14 7.69 -14.18
N SER A 123 -15.57 7.67 -15.39
CA SER A 123 -16.27 8.10 -16.62
C SER A 123 -17.46 7.21 -16.98
N ILE A 124 -17.38 5.91 -16.68
CA ILE A 124 -18.44 4.94 -16.95
C ILE A 124 -19.32 4.65 -15.74
N LYS A 125 -19.04 5.28 -14.58
CA LYS A 125 -19.64 4.96 -13.28
C LYS A 125 -19.62 3.45 -13.01
N GLU A 126 -18.44 2.85 -13.12
CA GLU A 126 -18.26 1.41 -13.02
C GLU A 126 -18.79 0.85 -11.70
N THR A 127 -19.51 -0.26 -11.80
CA THR A 127 -20.00 -1.04 -10.67
C THR A 127 -19.33 -2.40 -10.63
N THR A 128 -19.39 -3.08 -9.49
CA THR A 128 -19.00 -4.49 -9.39
C THR A 128 -19.97 -5.39 -10.20
N TYR A 129 -19.56 -6.61 -10.48
CA TYR A 129 -20.28 -7.57 -11.34
C TYR A 129 -21.35 -8.42 -10.62
N THR A 130 -21.74 -8.01 -9.42
CA THR A 130 -22.66 -8.75 -8.56
C THR A 130 -24.10 -8.23 -8.70
N MET A 131 -25.04 -8.86 -8.00
CA MET A 131 -26.42 -8.37 -7.96
C MET A 131 -26.57 -7.02 -7.24
N TRP A 132 -25.71 -6.72 -6.26
CA TRP A 132 -25.79 -5.44 -5.53
C TRP A 132 -25.14 -4.29 -6.32
N ALA A 133 -24.15 -4.60 -7.16
CA ALA A 133 -23.49 -3.67 -8.08
C ALA A 133 -23.10 -2.30 -7.46
N PRO A 134 -22.43 -2.25 -6.29
CA PRO A 134 -21.91 -1.01 -5.72
C PRO A 134 -20.90 -0.31 -6.64
N PRO A 135 -20.75 1.01 -6.49
CA PRO A 135 -19.68 1.78 -7.13
C PRO A 135 -18.28 1.19 -6.90
N PHE A 136 -17.57 0.87 -7.98
CA PHE A 136 -16.22 0.30 -7.92
C PHE A 136 -15.12 1.35 -8.11
N TYR A 137 -15.42 2.44 -8.80
CA TYR A 137 -14.50 3.54 -9.07
C TYR A 137 -13.80 4.16 -7.83
N PRO A 138 -14.42 4.24 -6.63
CA PRO A 138 -13.71 4.81 -5.48
C PRO A 138 -12.52 3.96 -5.05
N LEU A 139 -12.65 2.63 -5.09
CA LEU A 139 -11.56 1.72 -4.74
C LEU A 139 -10.40 1.86 -5.74
N LYS A 140 -10.67 1.94 -7.05
CA LYS A 140 -9.61 2.13 -8.05
C LYS A 140 -8.83 3.43 -7.84
N THR A 141 -9.50 4.50 -7.42
CA THR A 141 -8.83 5.74 -7.02
C THR A 141 -7.95 5.54 -5.79
N VAL A 142 -8.42 4.86 -4.75
CA VAL A 142 -7.62 4.54 -3.57
C VAL A 142 -6.38 3.74 -3.94
N VAL A 143 -6.50 2.75 -4.82
CA VAL A 143 -5.37 1.94 -5.31
C VAL A 143 -4.35 2.83 -6.04
N ALA A 144 -4.79 3.70 -6.95
CA ALA A 144 -3.91 4.62 -7.68
C ALA A 144 -3.13 5.54 -6.73
N ILE A 145 -3.81 6.15 -5.75
CA ILE A 145 -3.20 7.03 -4.74
C ILE A 145 -2.22 6.24 -3.85
N SER A 146 -2.57 5.01 -3.48
CA SER A 146 -1.72 4.18 -2.63
C SER A 146 -0.40 3.81 -3.30
N PHE A 147 -0.41 3.58 -4.63
CA PHE A 147 0.84 3.37 -5.37
C PHE A 147 1.70 4.64 -5.45
N ILE A 148 1.10 5.83 -5.51
CA ILE A 148 1.84 7.09 -5.41
C ILE A 148 2.53 7.18 -4.05
N PHE A 149 1.82 6.89 -2.95
CA PHE A 149 2.41 6.89 -1.61
C PHE A 149 3.49 5.83 -1.45
N LEU A 150 3.30 4.63 -2.00
CA LEU A 150 4.31 3.58 -2.01
C LEU A 150 5.57 4.04 -2.77
N GLY A 151 5.40 4.74 -3.91
CA GLY A 151 6.50 5.32 -4.68
C GLY A 151 7.27 6.39 -3.91
N LEU A 152 6.57 7.28 -3.22
CA LEU A 152 7.19 8.29 -2.35
C LEU A 152 7.98 7.64 -1.21
N GLN A 153 7.41 6.64 -0.53
CA GLN A 153 8.13 5.92 0.52
C GLN A 153 9.34 5.16 -0.03
N GLY A 154 9.21 4.56 -1.21
CA GLY A 154 10.32 3.88 -1.87
C GLY A 154 11.45 4.83 -2.26
N LEU A 155 11.13 6.04 -2.72
CA LEU A 155 12.11 7.11 -2.94
C LEU A 155 12.80 7.51 -1.62
N ALA A 156 12.05 7.62 -0.52
CA ALA A 156 12.63 7.94 0.78
C ALA A 156 13.64 6.87 1.24
N LYS A 157 13.29 5.58 1.14
CA LYS A 157 14.23 4.48 1.42
C LYS A 157 15.44 4.51 0.48
N TRP A 158 15.22 4.66 -0.81
CA TRP A 158 16.29 4.66 -1.81
C TRP A 158 17.30 5.79 -1.59
N ILE A 159 16.81 6.99 -1.22
CA ILE A 159 17.68 8.12 -0.86
C ILE A 159 18.51 7.80 0.38
N ARG A 160 17.92 7.20 1.43
CA ARG A 160 18.66 6.79 2.65
C ARG A 160 19.75 5.78 2.33
N ASP A 161 19.43 4.74 1.55
CA ASP A 161 20.41 3.73 1.15
C ASP A 161 21.56 4.34 0.33
N LEU A 162 21.25 5.31 -0.54
CA LEU A 162 22.24 6.01 -1.36
C LEU A 162 23.20 6.82 -0.49
N ILE A 163 22.66 7.53 0.50
CA ILE A 163 23.46 8.30 1.44
C ILE A 163 24.35 7.38 2.28
N PHE A 164 23.80 6.26 2.76
CA PHE A 164 24.55 5.27 3.53
C PHE A 164 25.73 4.70 2.72
N VAL A 165 25.54 4.38 1.43
CA VAL A 165 26.63 3.87 0.58
C VAL A 165 27.73 4.92 0.36
N ILE A 166 27.37 6.19 0.22
CA ILE A 166 28.32 7.30 -0.02
C ILE A 166 29.08 7.69 1.25
N LYS A 167 28.38 7.78 2.39
CA LYS A 167 28.93 8.35 3.63
C LYS A 167 29.33 7.33 4.68
N GLY A 168 28.76 6.13 4.63
CA GLY A 168 28.93 5.10 5.67
C GLY A 168 28.15 5.36 6.95
N GLU A 169 27.27 6.37 6.99
CA GLU A 169 26.43 6.72 8.14
C GLU A 169 24.95 6.47 7.82
N GLU A 170 24.22 5.82 8.73
CA GLU A 170 22.76 5.67 8.66
C GLU A 170 22.06 6.97 9.13
N ILE A 171 20.94 7.33 8.50
CA ILE A 171 20.18 8.57 8.75
C ILE A 171 18.69 8.28 8.88
#